data_AF-A0A7K2QGQ7-F1
#
_entry.id   AF-A0A7K2QGQ7-F1
#
_cell.length_a   1.000
_cell.length_b   1.000
_cell.length_c   1.000
_cell.angle_alpha   90.00
_cell.angle_beta   90.00
_cell.angle_gamma   90.00
#
_symmetry.space_group_name_H-M   'P 1'
#
loop_
_entity.id
_entity.type
_entity.pdbx_description
1 polymer ?
#
loop_
_entity_poly.entity_id
_entity_poly.type
_entity_poly.pdbx_seq_one_letter_code
_entity_poly.pdbx_strand_id
1 'polypeptide(L)' 'GAAVAAALAALREAAAGTANVLYPMKEALRARATVGEVCNALREVWGTYEPTDSTW' A
#
# COMPACT_ATOMS: atom_id res chain seq x y z
N GLY A 1 -12.88 2.91 -7.71
CA GLY A 1 -14.08 3.65 -7.26
C GLY A 1 -13.74 4.54 -6.07
N ALA A 2 -14.60 5.50 -5.70
CA ALA A 2 -14.30 6.48 -4.65
C ALA A 2 -13.89 5.85 -3.30
N ALA A 3 -14.54 4.76 -2.88
CA ALA A 3 -14.20 4.02 -1.66
C ALA A 3 -12.79 3.38 -1.72
N VAL A 4 -12.41 2.80 -2.87
CA VAL A 4 -11.06 2.25 -3.08
C VAL A 4 -10.02 3.36 -2.99
N ALA A 5 -10.26 4.49 -3.65
CA ALA A 5 -9.33 5.62 -3.63
C ALA A 5 -9.11 6.16 -2.21
N ALA A 6 -10.19 6.34 -1.44
CA ALA A 6 -10.11 6.79 -0.05
C ALA A 6 -9.36 5.78 0.84
N ALA A 7 -9.63 4.47 0.69
CA ALA A 7 -8.96 3.45 1.48
C ALA A 7 -7.46 3.32 1.13
N LEU A 8 -7.10 3.43 -0.15
CA LEU A 8 -5.69 3.45 -0.58
C LEU A 8 -4.98 4.73 -0.12
N ALA A 9 -5.66 5.87 -0.07
CA ALA A 9 -5.10 7.10 0.52
C ALA A 9 -4.79 6.90 2.01
N ALA A 10 -5.74 6.38 2.79
CA ALA A 10 -5.52 6.07 4.20
C ALA A 10 -4.38 5.05 4.43
N LEU A 11 -4.22 4.09 3.51
CA LEU A 11 -3.10 3.15 3.54
C LEU A 11 -1.75 3.85 3.36
N ARG A 12 -1.65 4.81 2.42
CA ARG A 12 -0.43 5.60 2.18
C ARG A 12 -0.08 6.45 3.40
N GLU A 13 -1.07 7.11 4.00
CA GLU A 13 -0.87 7.90 5.22
C GLU A 13 -0.35 7.02 6.37
N ALA A 14 -0.95 5.85 6.58
CA ALA A 14 -0.47 4.91 7.60
C ALA A 14 0.96 4.42 7.31
N ALA A 15 1.26 4.14 6.05
CA ALA A 15 2.58 3.68 5.60
C ALA A 15 3.66 4.77 5.72
N ALA A 16 3.31 6.04 5.57
CA ALA A 16 4.25 7.16 5.70
C ALA A 16 4.60 7.46 7.17
N GLY A 17 3.77 6.99 8.11
CA GLY A 17 3.98 7.11 9.55
C GLY A 17 4.42 5.81 10.21
N THR A 18 4.03 5.65 11.47
CA THR A 18 4.32 4.48 12.31
C THR A 18 3.06 3.66 12.63
N ALA A 19 1.94 3.99 11.99
CA ALA A 19 0.67 3.33 12.24
C ALA A 19 0.66 1.90 11.65
N ASN A 20 -0.15 1.02 12.23
CA ASN A 20 -0.31 -0.34 11.72
C ASN A 20 -1.10 -0.36 10.41
N VAL A 21 -0.42 -0.66 9.30
CA VAL A 21 -0.98 -0.70 7.93
C VAL A 21 -2.01 -1.82 7.70
N LEU A 22 -2.08 -2.84 8.56
CA LEU A 22 -3.00 -3.96 8.37
C LEU A 22 -4.47 -3.52 8.46
N TYR A 23 -4.77 -2.51 9.26
CA TYR A 23 -6.12 -1.96 9.39
C TYR A 23 -6.62 -1.28 8.10
N PRO A 24 -5.94 -0.25 7.55
CA PRO A 24 -6.35 0.34 6.27
C PRO A 24 -6.25 -0.62 5.09
N MET A 25 -5.31 -1.57 5.10
CA MET A 25 -5.23 -2.62 4.08
C MET A 25 -6.49 -3.50 4.05
N LYS A 26 -6.98 -3.93 5.22
CA LYS A 26 -8.24 -4.67 5.33
C LYS A 26 -9.42 -3.88 4.76
N GLU A 27 -9.49 -2.57 5.05
CA GLU A 27 -10.56 -1.72 4.53
C GLU A 27 -10.45 -1.52 3.00
N ALA A 28 -9.24 -1.39 2.45
CA ALA A 28 -9.02 -1.34 1.00
C ALA A 28 -9.50 -2.63 0.32
N LEU A 29 -9.13 -3.79 0.85
CA LEU A 29 -9.56 -5.08 0.32
C LEU A 29 -11.08 -5.27 0.45
N ARG A 30 -11.69 -4.83 1.56
CA ARG A 30 -13.16 -4.82 1.72
C ARG A 30 -13.85 -3.93 0.68
N ALA A 31 -13.23 -2.80 0.34
CA ALA A 31 -13.68 -1.90 -0.73
C ALA A 31 -13.42 -2.45 -2.15
N ARG A 32 -12.93 -3.70 -2.26
CA ARG A 32 -12.60 -4.38 -3.53
C ARG A 32 -11.37 -3.82 -4.24
N ALA A 33 -10.44 -3.21 -3.50
CA ALA A 33 -9.11 -2.95 -4.03
C ALA A 33 -8.42 -4.28 -4.34
N THR A 34 -7.67 -4.30 -5.42
CA THR A 34 -6.84 -5.43 -5.82
C THR A 34 -5.55 -5.48 -5.02
N VAL A 35 -4.93 -6.65 -4.96
CA VAL A 35 -3.59 -6.80 -4.36
C VAL A 35 -2.57 -5.91 -5.06
N GLY A 36 -2.66 -5.76 -6.39
CA GLY A 36 -1.77 -4.89 -7.17
C GLY A 36 -1.88 -3.42 -6.76
N GLU A 37 -3.09 -2.89 -6.60
CA GLU A 37 -3.31 -1.51 -6.14
C GLU A 37 -2.77 -1.27 -4.73
N VAL A 38 -2.97 -2.22 -3.81
CA VAL A 38 -2.43 -2.17 -2.44
C VAL A 38 -0.89 -2.18 -2.47
N CYS A 39 -0.29 -3.12 -3.21
CA CYS A 39 1.16 -3.22 -3.34
C CYS A 39 1.77 -1.95 -3.97
N ASN A 40 1.13 -1.39 -4.99
CA ASN A 40 1.58 -0.15 -5.61
C ASN A 40 1.51 1.04 -4.64
N ALA A 41 0.41 1.16 -3.87
CA ALA A 41 0.28 2.22 -2.87
C ALA A 41 1.38 2.18 -1.81
N LEU A 42 1.76 0.98 -1.35
CA LEU A 42 2.87 0.80 -0.41
C LEU A 42 4.22 1.09 -1.06
N ARG A 43 4.41 0.65 -2.31
CA ARG A 43 5.64 0.89 -3.09
C ARG A 43 5.90 2.37 -3.31
N GLU A 44 4.86 3.18 -3.50
CA GLU A 44 5.03 4.63 -3.66
C GLU A 44 5.55 5.33 -2.39
N VAL A 45 5.37 4.74 -1.21
CA VAL A 45 5.85 5.31 0.06
C VAL A 45 7.19 4.70 0.49
N TRP A 46 7.33 3.38 0.37
CA TRP A 46 8.51 2.65 0.86
C TRP A 46 9.55 2.35 -0.22
N GLY A 47 9.21 2.56 -1.49
CA GLY A 47 10.00 2.10 -2.63
C GLY A 47 9.88 0.58 -2.84
N THR A 48 10.82 0.04 -3.59
CA THR A 48 11.00 -1.41 -3.78
C THR A 48 12.31 -1.84 -3.15
N TYR A 49 12.31 -3.05 -2.59
CA TYR A 49 13.56 -3.68 -2.20
C TYR A 49 14.39 -4.02 -3.44
N GLU A 50 15.66 -3.61 -3.42
CA GLU A 50 16.69 -3.98 -4.39
C GLU A 50 17.73 -4.85 -3.68
N PRO A 51 17.90 -6.13 -4.06
CA PRO A 51 18.90 -7.00 -3.45
C PRO A 51 20.33 -6.50 -3.70
N THR A 52 21.23 -6.63 -2.72
CA THR A 52 22.61 -6.10 -2.82
C THR A 52 23.46 -6.73 -3.92
N ASP A 53 23.18 -7.98 -4.29
CA ASP A 53 23.92 -8.72 -5.31
C ASP A 53 23.17 -8.77 -6.65
N SER A 54 22.20 -7.88 -6.87
CA SER A 54 21.45 -7.88 -8.13
C SER A 54 22.32 -7.38 -9.28
N THR A 55 22.95 -8.33 -9.99
CA THR A 55 23.60 -8.11 -11.29
C THR A 55 22.59 -8.41 -12.40
N TRP A 56 21.53 -7.61 -12.48
CA TRP A 56 20.66 -7.61 -13.66
C TRP A 56 21.29 -6.83 -14.80
#